data_AF-A0A7V4UA96-F1
#
_entry.id   AF-A0A7V4UA96-F1
#
_cell.length_a   1.000
_cell.length_b   1.000
_cell.length_c   1.000
_cell.angle_alpha   90.00
_cell.angle_beta   90.00
_cell.angle_gamma   90.00
#
_symmetry.space_group_name_H-M   'P 1'
#
loop_
_entity.id
_entity.type
_entity.pdbx_description
1 polymer ?
#
loop_
_entity_poly.entity_id
_entity_poly.type
_entity_poly.pdbx_seq_one_letter_code
_entity_poly.pdbx_strand_id
1 'polypeptide(L)'
;MNGVSRHANDRVPACAGTADELAPLRDDRRLALELRLVVGLDREDAVQEAWLALLEGRNPARAVNTFARRERRHRRRMVPILN
;
A
#
# COMPACT_ATOMS: atom_id res chain seq x y z
N MET A 1 -37.99 18.04 -26.93
CA MET A 1 -38.10 17.64 -25.51
C MET A 1 -38.16 16.13 -25.45
N ASN A 2 -37.13 15.48 -24.91
CA ASN A 2 -37.20 14.17 -24.24
C ASN A 2 -35.85 13.94 -23.57
N GLY A 3 -35.85 14.07 -22.25
CA GLY A 3 -34.67 13.89 -21.41
C GLY A 3 -34.30 12.42 -21.25
N VAL A 4 -33.01 12.16 -21.22
CA VAL A 4 -32.46 10.87 -20.80
C VAL A 4 -31.56 11.11 -19.59
N SER A 5 -32.14 10.76 -18.45
CA SER A 5 -31.56 10.11 -17.27
C SER A 5 -30.08 10.31 -16.92
N ARG A 6 -29.91 11.04 -15.80
CA ARG A 6 -29.14 10.68 -14.60
C ARG A 6 -27.79 9.98 -14.82
N HIS A 7 -26.71 10.77 -14.79
CA HIS A 7 -25.38 10.29 -14.39
C HIS A 7 -25.46 9.73 -12.97
N ALA A 8 -25.51 8.41 -12.86
CA ALA A 8 -25.42 7.70 -11.61
C ALA A 8 -23.98 7.79 -11.10
N ASN A 9 -23.79 8.59 -10.05
CA ASN A 9 -22.91 8.31 -8.90
C ASN A 9 -21.82 7.24 -9.12
N ASP A 10 -20.68 7.63 -9.70
CA ASP A 10 -19.42 6.91 -9.50
C ASP A 10 -18.91 7.21 -8.07
N ARG A 11 -19.63 6.69 -7.07
CA ARG A 11 -19.06 6.55 -5.74
C ARG A 11 -18.06 5.40 -5.83
N VAL A 12 -16.80 5.74 -6.02
CA VAL A 12 -15.67 4.86 -5.73
C VAL A 12 -15.95 4.24 -4.35
N PRO A 13 -16.09 2.90 -4.24
CA PRO A 13 -16.28 2.30 -2.94
C PRO A 13 -15.03 2.62 -2.12
N ALA A 14 -15.21 3.31 -1.00
CA ALA A 14 -14.14 3.51 -0.04
C ALA A 14 -13.57 2.13 0.30
N CYS A 15 -12.27 1.94 0.08
CA CYS A 15 -11.53 0.74 0.47
C CYS A 15 -11.49 0.66 2.00
N ALA A 16 -12.63 0.40 2.63
CA ALA A 16 -12.77 0.18 4.05
C ALA A 16 -12.40 -1.28 4.36
N GLY A 17 -11.16 -1.66 4.05
CA GLY A 17 -10.62 -2.94 4.42
C GLY A 17 -10.26 -2.91 5.90
N THR A 18 -11.07 -3.56 6.73
CA THR A 18 -10.67 -3.82 8.13
C THR A 18 -9.44 -4.72 8.15
N ALA A 19 -8.61 -4.62 9.19
CA ALA A 19 -7.39 -5.43 9.32
C ALA A 19 -7.61 -6.97 9.29
N ASP A 20 -8.88 -7.43 9.30
CA ASP A 20 -9.30 -8.82 9.05
C ASP A 20 -9.23 -9.28 7.59
N GLU A 21 -9.18 -8.37 6.62
CA GLU A 21 -9.20 -8.73 5.19
C GLU A 21 -7.84 -9.18 4.64
N LEU A 22 -6.78 -9.16 5.47
CA LEU A 22 -5.42 -9.61 5.14
C LEU A 22 -5.27 -11.15 5.15
N ALA A 23 -6.34 -11.92 4.94
CA ALA A 23 -6.33 -13.39 5.07
C ALA A 23 -5.19 -14.10 4.31
N PRO A 24 -4.81 -13.74 3.07
CA PRO A 24 -3.68 -14.37 2.39
C PRO A 24 -2.30 -13.87 2.84
N LEU A 25 -2.24 -12.68 3.46
CA LEU A 25 -0.98 -12.02 3.87
C LEU A 25 -0.66 -12.26 5.36
N ARG A 26 -1.62 -12.72 6.16
CA ARG A 26 -1.49 -12.96 7.60
C ARG A 26 -0.49 -14.07 7.95
N ASP A 27 -0.41 -15.11 7.13
CA ASP A 27 0.45 -16.28 7.40
C ASP A 27 1.89 -16.11 6.89
N ASP A 28 2.16 -15.07 6.11
CA ASP A 28 3.50 -14.80 5.60
C ASP A 28 4.37 -14.12 6.68
N ARG A 29 5.10 -14.94 7.44
CA ARG A 29 6.04 -14.49 8.48
C ARG A 29 7.10 -13.51 7.95
N ARG A 30 7.50 -13.66 6.69
CA ARG A 30 8.51 -12.79 6.07
C ARG A 30 7.92 -11.43 5.78
N LEU A 31 6.72 -11.40 5.22
CA LEU A 31 5.98 -10.15 5.03
C LEU A 31 5.71 -9.44 6.35
N ALA A 32 5.28 -10.18 7.38
CA ALA A 32 5.05 -9.62 8.71
C ALA A 32 6.31 -8.96 9.28
N LEU A 33 7.49 -9.57 9.10
CA LEU A 33 8.76 -8.98 9.49
C LEU A 33 9.09 -7.71 8.71
N GLU A 34 8.93 -7.72 7.38
CA GLU A 34 9.19 -6.54 6.55
C GLU A 34 8.26 -5.37 6.95
N LEU A 35 6.97 -5.63 7.19
CA LEU A 35 6.00 -4.63 7.64
C LEU A 35 6.32 -4.05 9.03
N ARG A 36 7.02 -4.79 9.90
CA ARG A 36 7.51 -4.28 11.19
C ARG A 36 8.72 -3.35 11.04
N LEU A 37 9.46 -3.46 9.94
CA LEU A 37 10.65 -2.64 9.65
C LEU A 37 10.33 -1.36 8.87
N VAL A 38 9.10 -1.25 8.35
CA VAL A 38 8.58 -0.03 7.74
C VAL A 38 8.35 1.03 8.82
N VAL A 39 8.66 2.30 8.50
CA VAL A 39 8.37 3.41 9.42
C VAL A 39 6.86 3.56 9.56
N GLY A 40 6.35 3.81 10.77
CA GLY A 40 4.92 3.81 11.05
C GLY A 40 4.07 4.66 10.08
N LEU A 41 4.60 5.80 9.64
CA LEU A 41 3.94 6.69 8.67
C LEU A 41 3.74 6.06 7.29
N ASP A 42 4.61 5.14 6.87
CA ASP A 42 4.59 4.53 5.54
C ASP A 42 3.92 3.14 5.57
N ARG A 43 3.35 2.73 6.72
CA ARG A 43 2.93 1.34 6.94
C ARG A 43 1.70 0.97 6.14
N GLU A 44 0.74 1.88 5.98
CA GLU A 44 -0.46 1.66 5.17
C GLU A 44 -0.11 1.51 3.69
N ASP A 45 0.76 2.38 3.17
CA ASP A 45 1.26 2.30 1.79
C ASP A 45 2.04 1.00 1.56
N ALA A 46 2.84 0.56 2.52
CA ALA A 46 3.52 -0.72 2.45
C ALA A 46 2.54 -1.91 2.40
N VAL A 47 1.42 -1.85 3.13
CA VAL A 47 0.37 -2.87 3.06
C VAL A 47 -0.27 -2.87 1.67
N GLN A 48 -0.52 -1.70 1.09
CA GLN A 48 -1.05 -1.59 -0.27
C GLN A 48 -0.09 -2.18 -1.31
N GLU A 49 1.22 -1.90 -1.21
CA GLU A 49 2.25 -2.46 -2.09
C GLU A 49 2.33 -4.00 -1.97
N ALA A 50 2.14 -4.54 -0.76
CA ALA A 50 2.04 -5.99 -0.54
C ALA A 50 0.83 -6.59 -1.25
N TRP A 51 -0.32 -5.92 -1.19
CA TRP A 51 -1.54 -6.33 -1.89
C TRP A 51 -1.38 -6.31 -3.41
N LEU A 52 -0.84 -5.22 -3.97
CA LEU A 52 -0.59 -5.11 -5.40
C LEU A 52 0.34 -6.22 -5.88
N ALA A 53 1.42 -6.48 -5.14
CA ALA A 53 2.32 -7.57 -5.46
C ALA A 53 1.63 -8.94 -5.43
N LEU A 54 0.79 -9.21 -4.43
CA LEU A 54 0.03 -10.46 -4.35
C LEU A 54 -0.91 -10.63 -5.55
N LEU A 55 -1.68 -9.59 -5.89
CA LEU A 55 -2.62 -9.61 -7.02
C LEU A 55 -1.90 -9.79 -8.37
N GLU A 56 -0.68 -9.30 -8.49
CA GLU A 56 0.16 -9.48 -9.67
C GLU A 56 0.97 -10.80 -9.67
N GLY A 57 0.79 -11.66 -8.66
CA GLY A 57 1.55 -12.92 -8.52
C GLY A 57 3.03 -12.73 -8.17
N ARG A 58 3.41 -11.55 -7.66
CA ARG A 58 4.76 -11.23 -7.18
C ARG A 58 4.90 -11.52 -5.69
N ASN A 59 6.15 -11.60 -5.21
CA ASN A 59 6.42 -11.78 -3.78
C ASN A 59 6.11 -10.48 -2.99
N PRO A 60 5.15 -10.49 -2.05
CA PRO A 60 4.74 -9.31 -1.32
C PRO A 60 5.82 -8.79 -0.36
N ALA A 61 6.56 -9.67 0.31
CA ALA A 61 7.65 -9.27 1.21
C ALA A 61 8.76 -8.51 0.45
N ARG A 62 9.10 -8.97 -0.77
CA ARG A 62 10.07 -8.28 -1.63
C ARG A 62 9.56 -6.92 -2.09
N ALA A 63 8.26 -6.78 -2.34
CA ALA A 63 7.64 -5.51 -2.70
C ALA A 63 7.73 -4.51 -1.55
N VAL A 64 7.35 -4.91 -0.34
CA VAL A 64 7.47 -4.08 0.88
C VAL A 64 8.91 -3.64 1.13
N ASN A 65 9.89 -4.56 1.02
CA ASN A 65 11.30 -4.21 1.19
C ASN A 65 11.75 -3.15 0.16
N THR A 66 11.33 -3.30 -1.10
CA THR A 66 11.67 -2.37 -2.18
C THR A 66 11.06 -1.00 -1.94
N PHE A 67 9.78 -0.96 -1.55
CA PHE A 67 9.08 0.25 -1.14
C PHE A 67 9.80 0.96 0.02
N ALA A 68 10.10 0.25 1.11
CA ALA A 68 10.77 0.82 2.28
C ALA A 68 12.14 1.41 1.94
N ARG A 69 12.90 0.76 1.03
CA ARG A 69 14.19 1.27 0.55
C ARG A 69 14.03 2.52 -0.32
N ARG A 70 13.00 2.57 -1.17
CA ARG A 70 12.66 3.74 -1.99
C ARG A 70 12.36 4.93 -1.10
N GLU A 71 11.48 4.77 -0.11
CA GLU A 71 11.07 5.85 0.79
C GLU A 71 12.20 6.34 1.69
N ARG A 72 13.03 5.43 2.22
CA ARG A 72 14.25 5.82 2.96
C ARG A 72 15.19 6.67 2.09
N ARG A 73 15.37 6.31 0.82
CA ARG A 73 16.21 7.07 -0.13
C ARG A 73 15.56 8.41 -0.47
N HIS A 74 14.26 8.44 -0.71
CA HIS A 74 13.51 9.65 -0.99
C HIS A 74 13.64 10.65 0.16
N ARG A 75 13.39 10.22 1.41
CA ARG A 75 13.60 11.06 2.60
C ARG A 75 15.02 11.60 2.70
N ARG A 76 16.05 10.76 2.50
CA ARG A 76 17.45 11.21 2.49
C ARG A 76 17.76 12.30 1.46
N ARG A 77 17.01 12.35 0.34
CA ARG A 77 17.15 13.42 -0.67
C ARG A 77 16.35 14.66 -0.31
N MET A 78 15.24 14.50 0.40
CA MET A 78 14.33 15.57 0.79
C MET A 78 14.74 16.25 2.10
N VAL A 79 15.60 15.64 2.92
CA VAL A 79 16.27 16.37 4.01
C VAL A 79 17.23 17.36 3.35
N PRO A 80 16.97 18.69 3.40
CA PRO A 80 17.92 19.65 2.87
C PRO A 80 19.24 19.50 3.62
N ILE A 81 20.35 19.60 2.91
CA ILE A 81 21.67 19.77 3.49
C ILE A 81 21.63 21.14 4.21
N LEU A 82 21.18 21.16 5.46
CA LEU A 82 21.48 22.23 6.40
C LEU A 82 22.83 21.87 7.02
N ASN A 83 23.89 22.09 6.23
CA ASN A 83 25.25 22.25 6.71
C ASN A 83 25.74 23.60 6.21
#